data_AF-A0A1B6DEH6-F1
#
_entry.id   AF-A0A1B6DEH6-F1
#
_cell.length_a   1.000
_cell.length_b   1.000
_cell.length_c   1.000
_cell.angle_alpha   90.00
_cell.angle_beta   90.00
_cell.angle_gamma   90.00
#
_symmetry.space_group_name_H-M   'P 1'
#
loop_
_entity.id
_entity.type
_entity.pdbx_description
1 polymer ?
#
loop_
_entity_poly.entity_id
_entity_poly.type
_entity_poly.pdbx_seq_one_letter_code
_entity_poly.pdbx_strand_id
1 'polypeptide(L)'
;APPIIIFMVGRQKDLILINILSLLELATFLLAVAMHNFSLAFLTGLVYVPPALWVDSSNNSFLKKICWILFHPFLMLGWIISVTTWYTFPELEGWMLLNRAISAKKHALVLSCIDSLIYGNCVFAVVIMFLLPTWILMWIVCQVSIEKDSPKKEKAE
;
A
#
# COMPACT_ATOMS: atom_id res chain seq x y z
N ALA A 1 -3.90 8.75 -25.78
CA ALA A 1 -3.56 8.32 -24.41
C ALA A 1 -2.60 9.34 -23.81
N PRO A 2 -2.66 9.66 -22.51
CA PRO A 2 -3.49 9.14 -21.42
C PRO A 2 -4.33 10.27 -20.72
N PRO A 3 -5.17 10.01 -19.71
CA PRO A 3 -4.64 9.82 -18.35
C PRO A 3 -5.35 8.66 -17.61
N ILE A 4 -4.55 7.71 -17.11
CA ILE A 4 -4.98 6.73 -16.08
C ILE A 4 -5.06 7.41 -14.69
N ILE A 5 -4.94 8.74 -14.64
CA ILE A 5 -5.11 9.54 -13.42
C ILE A 5 -6.54 10.06 -13.43
N ILE A 6 -7.47 9.22 -12.97
CA ILE A 6 -8.81 9.65 -12.60
C ILE A 6 -8.63 10.66 -11.47
N PHE A 7 -8.77 11.94 -11.78
CA PHE A 7 -8.96 12.98 -10.76
C PHE A 7 -10.39 12.83 -10.23
N MET A 8 -10.59 11.97 -9.24
CA MET A 8 -11.81 12.07 -8.43
C MET A 8 -11.76 13.41 -7.71
N VAL A 9 -12.85 14.16 -7.79
CA VAL A 9 -13.09 15.35 -6.97
C VAL A 9 -14.05 14.91 -5.88
N GLY A 10 -13.60 14.98 -4.62
CA GLY A 10 -14.36 14.58 -3.45
C GLY A 10 -14.56 15.75 -2.51
N ARG A 11 -15.66 15.76 -1.76
CA ARG A 11 -15.85 16.73 -0.68
C ARG A 11 -14.82 16.47 0.42
N GLN A 12 -14.24 17.53 0.96
CA GLN A 12 -13.26 17.49 2.05
C GLN A 12 -13.64 16.56 3.20
N LYS A 13 -14.89 16.63 3.66
CA LYS A 13 -15.40 15.83 4.78
C LYS A 13 -15.35 14.34 4.48
N ASP A 14 -15.71 13.94 3.27
CA ASP A 14 -15.75 12.54 2.85
C ASP A 14 -14.32 11.96 2.76
N LEU A 15 -13.34 12.78 2.30
CA LEU A 15 -11.94 12.38 2.23
C LEU A 15 -11.28 12.24 3.59
N ILE A 16 -11.60 13.12 4.53
CA ILE A 16 -11.14 13.00 5.92
C ILE A 16 -11.67 11.70 6.53
N LEU A 17 -12.95 11.37 6.31
CA LEU A 17 -13.54 10.12 6.78
C LEU A 17 -12.85 8.89 6.19
N ILE A 18 -12.57 8.88 4.88
CA ILE A 18 -11.86 7.77 4.23
C ILE A 18 -10.44 7.64 4.80
N ASN A 19 -9.74 8.75 5.05
CA ASN A 19 -8.40 8.73 5.65
C ASN A 19 -8.41 8.18 7.09
N ILE A 20 -9.41 8.57 7.89
CA ILE A 20 -9.58 8.01 9.24
C ILE A 20 -9.88 6.52 9.16
N LEU A 21 -10.77 6.10 8.25
CA LEU A 21 -11.14 4.71 8.07
C LEU A 21 -9.95 3.85 7.64
N SER A 22 -9.13 4.33 6.70
CA SER A 22 -7.94 3.61 6.24
C SER A 22 -6.86 3.49 7.32
N LEU A 23 -6.65 4.54 8.12
CA LEU A 23 -5.75 4.47 9.29
C LEU A 23 -6.26 3.49 10.35
N LEU A 24 -7.57 3.49 10.60
CA LEU A 24 -8.20 2.57 11.54
C LEU A 24 -8.12 1.11 11.08
N GLU A 25 -8.33 0.86 9.78
CA GLU A 25 -8.19 -0.48 9.19
C GLU A 25 -6.73 -0.96 9.29
N LEU A 26 -5.75 -0.09 8.97
CA LEU A 26 -4.34 -0.40 9.13
C LEU A 26 -3.97 -0.74 10.58
N ALA A 27 -4.47 0.04 11.55
CA ALA A 27 -4.23 -0.21 12.98
C ALA A 27 -4.85 -1.55 13.43
N THR A 28 -6.08 -1.83 13.00
CA THR A 28 -6.79 -3.08 13.32
C THR A 28 -6.07 -4.28 12.72
N PHE A 29 -5.60 -4.16 11.47
CA PHE A 29 -4.77 -5.15 10.80
C PHE A 29 -3.47 -5.42 11.57
N LEU A 30 -2.73 -4.38 11.95
CA LEU A 30 -1.48 -4.53 12.71
C LEU A 30 -1.71 -5.19 14.07
N LEU A 31 -2.82 -4.87 14.74
CA LEU A 31 -3.21 -5.52 16.00
C LEU A 31 -3.48 -7.02 15.80
N ALA A 32 -4.24 -7.38 14.76
CA ALA A 32 -4.52 -8.78 14.44
C ALA A 32 -3.25 -9.56 14.09
N VAL A 33 -2.35 -8.97 13.29
CA VAL A 33 -1.06 -9.58 12.98
C VAL A 33 -0.19 -9.69 14.25
N ALA A 34 -0.22 -8.70 15.15
CA ALA A 34 0.56 -8.73 16.39
C ALA A 34 0.16 -9.87 17.32
N MET A 35 -1.14 -10.22 17.35
CA MET A 35 -1.63 -11.37 18.11
C MET A 35 -1.10 -12.70 17.60
N HIS A 36 -0.82 -12.82 16.30
CA HIS A 36 -0.28 -14.05 15.70
C HIS A 36 1.26 -14.05 15.65
N ASN A 37 1.86 -12.92 15.30
CA ASN A 37 3.29 -12.74 15.18
C ASN A 37 3.68 -11.27 15.43
N PHE A 38 4.10 -10.99 16.66
CA PHE A 38 4.51 -9.65 17.07
C PHE A 38 5.66 -9.07 16.21
N SER A 39 6.68 -9.88 15.89
CA SER A 39 7.83 -9.41 15.10
C SER A 39 7.44 -8.99 13.69
N LEU A 40 6.56 -9.75 13.05
CA LEU A 40 6.01 -9.40 11.75
C LEU A 40 5.20 -8.11 11.85
N ALA A 41 4.31 -7.99 12.85
CA ALA A 41 3.50 -6.81 13.06
C ALA A 41 4.35 -5.55 13.30
N PHE A 42 5.39 -5.66 14.13
CA PHE A 42 6.32 -4.57 14.41
C PHE A 42 7.03 -4.10 13.14
N LEU A 43 7.56 -5.03 12.34
CA LEU A 43 8.24 -4.70 11.09
C LEU A 43 7.26 -4.10 10.06
N THR A 44 6.06 -4.66 9.92
CA THR A 44 5.02 -4.10 9.05
C THR A 44 4.60 -2.71 9.51
N GLY A 45 4.48 -2.47 10.81
CA GLY A 45 4.14 -1.17 11.38
C GLY A 45 5.24 -0.14 11.10
N LEU A 46 6.50 -0.51 11.28
CA LEU A 46 7.65 0.36 10.98
C LEU A 46 7.71 0.76 9.50
N VAL A 47 7.31 -0.14 8.60
CA VAL A 47 7.33 0.10 7.14
C VAL A 47 6.09 0.88 6.67
N TYR A 48 4.89 0.52 7.12
CA TYR A 48 3.64 1.06 6.59
C TYR A 48 3.08 2.28 7.34
N VAL A 49 3.32 2.42 8.65
CA VAL A 49 2.74 3.52 9.44
C VAL A 49 3.35 4.88 9.08
N PRO A 50 4.69 5.06 9.01
CA PRO A 50 5.26 6.37 8.67
C PRO A 50 4.78 6.94 7.33
N PRO A 51 4.77 6.19 6.21
CA PRO A 51 4.27 6.73 4.94
C PRO A 51 2.75 6.90 4.97
N ALA A 52 1.99 6.09 5.71
CA ALA A 52 0.54 6.25 5.85
C ALA A 52 0.17 7.57 6.54
N LEU A 53 0.92 7.95 7.59
CA LEU A 53 0.73 9.22 8.29
C LEU A 53 1.20 10.43 7.46
N TRP A 54 2.05 10.22 6.46
CA TRP A 54 2.52 11.29 5.59
C TRP A 54 1.54 11.66 4.48
N VAL A 55 0.57 10.78 4.17
CA VAL A 55 -0.51 11.06 3.23
C VAL A 55 -1.52 12.00 3.88
N ASP A 56 -1.72 13.16 3.27
CA ASP A 56 -2.67 14.15 3.77
C ASP A 56 -3.95 14.11 2.93
N SER A 57 -5.11 14.36 3.54
CA SER A 57 -6.34 14.52 2.76
C SER A 57 -6.36 15.83 1.96
N SER A 58 -5.50 16.80 2.28
CA SER A 58 -5.60 18.20 1.83
C SER A 58 -4.82 18.54 0.55
N ASN A 59 -3.57 18.09 0.46
CA ASN A 59 -2.68 18.42 -0.65
C ASN A 59 -1.54 17.41 -0.73
N ASN A 60 -1.60 16.49 -1.69
CA ASN A 60 -0.54 15.51 -1.91
C ASN A 60 0.31 15.91 -3.11
N SER A 61 1.60 16.15 -2.86
CA SER A 61 2.57 16.37 -3.93
C SER A 61 2.73 15.09 -4.77
N PHE A 62 3.13 15.26 -6.03
CA PHE A 62 3.39 14.14 -6.93
C PHE A 62 4.44 13.17 -6.38
N LEU A 63 5.40 13.66 -5.59
CA LEU A 63 6.39 12.83 -4.90
C LEU A 63 5.75 11.89 -3.88
N LYS A 64 4.79 12.37 -3.07
CA LYS A 64 4.05 11.50 -2.11
C LYS A 64 3.32 10.38 -2.84
N LYS A 65 2.73 10.67 -4.00
CA LYS A 65 2.03 9.68 -4.85
C LYS A 65 2.98 8.59 -5.34
N ILE A 66 4.14 8.96 -5.87
CA ILE A 66 5.17 8.00 -6.30
C ILE A 66 5.66 7.17 -5.12
N CYS A 67 5.96 7.81 -3.99
CA CYS A 67 6.39 7.10 -2.79
C CYS A 67 5.33 6.06 -2.38
N TRP A 68 4.04 6.41 -2.33
CA TRP A 68 2.98 5.47 -1.96
C TRP A 68 2.84 4.28 -2.90
N ILE A 69 3.07 4.47 -4.21
CA ILE A 69 3.13 3.37 -5.18
C ILE A 69 4.21 2.36 -4.80
N LEU A 70 5.39 2.82 -4.36
CA LEU A 70 6.47 1.91 -3.96
C LEU A 70 6.08 0.99 -2.79
N PHE A 71 5.14 1.42 -1.93
CA PHE A 71 4.61 0.63 -0.81
C PHE A 71 3.46 -0.33 -1.18
N HIS A 72 3.14 -0.45 -2.47
CA HIS A 72 2.15 -1.43 -2.91
C HIS A 72 2.55 -2.86 -2.45
N PRO A 73 1.63 -3.67 -1.91
CA PRO A 73 1.96 -4.98 -1.32
C PRO A 73 2.76 -5.91 -2.26
N PHE A 74 2.43 -5.92 -3.55
CA PHE A 74 3.16 -6.72 -4.55
C PHE A 74 4.55 -6.17 -4.90
N LEU A 75 4.77 -4.86 -4.75
CA LEU A 75 6.09 -4.27 -4.91
C LEU A 75 6.95 -4.53 -3.69
N MET A 76 6.38 -4.47 -2.49
CA MET A 76 7.05 -4.87 -1.24
C MET A 76 7.55 -6.31 -1.28
N LEU A 77 6.71 -7.26 -1.74
CA LEU A 77 7.17 -8.62 -2.00
C LEU A 77 8.33 -8.66 -3.01
N GLY A 78 8.24 -7.85 -4.07
CA GLY A 78 9.30 -7.73 -5.06
C GLY A 78 10.62 -7.22 -4.47
N TRP A 79 10.58 -6.24 -3.57
CA TRP A 79 11.76 -5.72 -2.87
C TRP A 79 12.42 -6.79 -2.02
N ILE A 80 11.64 -7.50 -1.21
CA ILE A 80 12.13 -8.58 -0.35
C ILE A 80 12.79 -9.67 -1.21
N ILE A 81 12.14 -10.11 -2.28
CA ILE A 81 12.68 -11.16 -3.16
C ILE A 81 13.92 -10.68 -3.92
N SER A 82 13.98 -9.41 -4.30
CA SER A 82 15.16 -8.84 -4.95
C SER A 82 16.36 -8.86 -4.02
N VAL A 83 16.17 -8.45 -2.76
CA VAL A 83 17.23 -8.47 -1.72
C VAL A 83 17.68 -9.89 -1.42
N THR A 84 16.74 -10.84 -1.26
CA THR A 84 17.11 -12.24 -1.01
C THR A 84 17.82 -12.87 -2.21
N THR A 85 17.39 -12.55 -3.44
CA THR A 85 18.04 -13.04 -4.67
C THR A 85 19.45 -12.50 -4.80
N TRP A 86 19.67 -11.21 -4.49
CA TRP A 86 20.99 -10.59 -4.51
C TRP A 86 21.94 -11.21 -3.49
N TYR A 87 21.45 -11.47 -2.27
CA TYR A 87 22.24 -12.15 -1.24
C TYR A 87 22.56 -13.61 -1.60
N THR A 88 21.65 -14.30 -2.28
CA THR A 88 21.79 -15.73 -2.63
C THR A 88 22.70 -15.94 -3.84
N PHE A 89 22.66 -15.04 -4.82
CA PHE A 89 23.41 -15.14 -6.08
C PHE A 89 24.26 -13.89 -6.29
N PRO A 90 25.32 -13.68 -5.48
CA PRO A 90 26.18 -12.51 -5.60
C PRO A 90 26.90 -12.43 -6.96
N GLU A 91 27.01 -13.55 -7.69
CA GLU A 91 27.62 -13.62 -9.02
C GLU A 91 26.75 -13.04 -10.15
N LEU A 92 25.47 -12.78 -9.90
CA LEU A 92 24.55 -12.23 -10.89
C LEU A 92 24.46 -10.71 -10.75
N GLU A 93 24.79 -9.99 -11.83
CA GLU A 93 24.73 -8.53 -11.84
C GLU A 93 23.63 -7.99 -12.78
N GLY A 94 23.13 -6.80 -12.45
CA GLY A 94 22.26 -5.98 -13.29
C GLY A 94 21.00 -6.71 -13.80
N TRP A 95 20.90 -6.86 -15.12
CA TRP A 95 19.71 -7.39 -15.78
C TRP A 95 19.46 -8.88 -15.49
N MET A 96 20.51 -9.68 -15.33
CA MET A 96 20.36 -11.11 -15.06
C MET A 96 19.77 -11.33 -13.67
N LEU A 97 20.23 -10.54 -12.68
CA LEU A 97 19.70 -10.54 -11.33
C LEU A 97 18.21 -10.17 -11.32
N LEU A 98 17.84 -9.10 -12.03
CA LEU A 98 16.45 -8.62 -12.06
C LEU A 98 15.51 -9.64 -12.74
N ASN A 99 15.93 -10.25 -13.84
CA ASN A 99 15.15 -11.32 -14.48
C ASN A 99 14.97 -12.53 -13.55
N ARG A 100 16.01 -12.89 -12.80
CA ARG A 100 15.92 -13.97 -11.81
C ARG A 100 14.99 -13.61 -10.66
N ALA A 101 15.07 -12.39 -10.12
CA ALA A 101 14.18 -11.90 -9.07
C ALA A 101 12.71 -11.86 -9.53
N ILE A 102 12.43 -11.46 -10.78
CA ILE A 102 11.08 -11.48 -11.35
C ILE A 102 10.55 -12.92 -11.46
N SER A 103 11.38 -13.85 -11.93
CA SER A 103 11.02 -15.27 -11.98
C SER A 103 10.74 -15.83 -10.59
N ALA A 104 11.64 -15.58 -9.64
CA ALA A 104 11.50 -15.99 -8.24
C ALA A 104 10.23 -15.42 -7.61
N LYS A 105 9.88 -14.16 -7.90
CA LYS A 105 8.63 -13.54 -7.44
C LYS A 105 7.39 -14.25 -7.94
N LYS A 106 7.36 -14.66 -9.21
CA LYS A 106 6.22 -15.43 -9.76
C LYS A 106 6.07 -16.77 -9.05
N HIS A 107 7.18 -17.49 -8.86
CA HIS A 107 7.17 -18.76 -8.14
C HIS A 107 6.74 -18.60 -6.69
N ALA A 108 7.24 -17.58 -5.99
CA ALA A 108 6.87 -17.28 -4.60
C ALA A 108 5.37 -16.97 -4.45
N LEU A 109 4.79 -16.21 -5.39
CA LEU A 109 3.35 -15.93 -5.40
C LEU A 109 2.50 -17.19 -5.61
N VAL A 110 2.87 -18.02 -6.59
CA VAL A 110 2.17 -19.28 -6.86
C VAL A 110 2.26 -20.21 -5.64
N LEU A 111 3.45 -20.33 -5.04
CA LEU A 111 3.64 -21.14 -3.84
C LEU A 111 2.82 -20.60 -2.67
N SER A 112 2.82 -19.29 -2.44
CA SER A 112 2.01 -18.67 -1.37
C SER A 112 0.51 -18.90 -1.55
N CYS A 113 0.02 -18.90 -2.80
CA CYS A 113 -1.36 -19.21 -3.12
C CYS A 113 -1.68 -20.68 -2.83
N ILE A 114 -0.83 -21.60 -3.29
CA ILE A 114 -0.96 -23.03 -3.02
C ILE A 114 -0.92 -23.30 -1.51
N ASP A 115 -0.03 -22.64 -0.77
CA ASP A 115 0.08 -22.77 0.68
C ASP A 115 -1.18 -22.29 1.39
N SER A 116 -1.81 -21.23 0.88
CA SER A 116 -3.10 -20.75 1.40
C SER A 116 -4.23 -21.73 1.13
N LEU A 117 -4.26 -22.37 -0.05
CA LEU A 117 -5.35 -23.27 -0.47
C LEU A 117 -5.23 -24.68 0.12
N ILE A 118 -4.01 -25.23 0.18
CA ILE A 118 -3.77 -26.61 0.61
C ILE A 118 -3.52 -26.66 2.11
N TYR A 119 -2.63 -25.80 2.62
CA TYR A 119 -2.20 -25.84 4.02
C TYR A 119 -2.94 -24.84 4.91
N GLY A 120 -3.85 -24.05 4.35
CA GLY A 120 -4.58 -23.03 5.11
C GLY A 120 -3.69 -21.90 5.63
N ASN A 121 -2.53 -21.65 5.00
CA ASN A 121 -1.66 -20.54 5.39
C ASN A 121 -2.38 -19.20 5.19
N CYS A 122 -2.65 -18.48 6.29
CA CYS A 122 -3.44 -17.26 6.24
C CYS A 122 -2.70 -16.06 5.67
N VAL A 123 -1.36 -16.09 5.52
CA VAL A 123 -0.57 -14.90 5.15
C VAL A 123 -1.00 -14.31 3.80
N PHE A 124 -1.14 -15.15 2.77
CA PHE A 124 -1.55 -14.71 1.44
C PHE A 124 -2.96 -14.10 1.45
N ALA A 125 -3.91 -14.77 2.12
CA ALA A 125 -5.28 -14.30 2.25
C ALA A 125 -5.36 -12.98 3.04
N VAL A 126 -4.60 -12.85 4.13
CA VAL A 126 -4.56 -11.66 4.97
C VAL A 126 -4.00 -10.45 4.20
N VAL A 127 -2.95 -10.64 3.40
CA VAL A 127 -2.40 -9.58 2.54
C VAL A 127 -3.42 -9.11 1.49
N ILE A 128 -4.12 -10.03 0.85
CA ILE A 128 -5.07 -9.69 -0.22
C ILE A 128 -6.38 -9.10 0.34
N MET A 129 -6.87 -9.59 1.47
CA MET A 129 -8.17 -9.17 2.02
C MET A 129 -8.10 -7.94 2.92
N PHE A 130 -6.95 -7.62 3.51
CA PHE A 130 -6.82 -6.47 4.41
C PHE A 130 -5.79 -5.46 3.91
N LEU A 131 -4.55 -5.90 3.69
CA LEU A 131 -3.46 -4.97 3.36
C LEU A 131 -3.66 -4.29 1.99
N LEU A 132 -4.12 -5.04 0.99
CA LEU A 132 -4.38 -4.50 -0.35
C LEU A 132 -5.56 -3.50 -0.37
N PRO A 133 -6.74 -3.80 0.20
CA PRO A 133 -7.83 -2.83 0.33
C PRO A 133 -7.42 -1.58 1.11
N THR A 134 -6.71 -1.73 2.23
CA THR A 134 -6.19 -0.60 3.00
C THR A 134 -5.27 0.29 2.14
N TRP A 135 -4.39 -0.31 1.34
CA TRP A 135 -3.53 0.43 0.40
C TRP A 135 -4.34 1.17 -0.66
N ILE A 136 -5.40 0.54 -1.20
CA ILE A 136 -6.29 1.16 -2.20
C ILE A 136 -7.03 2.37 -1.60
N LEU A 137 -7.55 2.26 -0.38
CA LEU A 137 -8.22 3.38 0.30
C LEU A 137 -7.26 4.57 0.47
N MET A 138 -6.04 4.31 0.93
CA MET A 138 -5.00 5.34 1.03
C MET A 138 -4.61 5.92 -0.33
N TRP A 139 -4.57 5.09 -1.38
CA TRP A 139 -4.30 5.55 -2.73
C TRP A 139 -5.39 6.49 -3.25
N ILE A 140 -6.67 6.22 -2.93
CA ILE A 140 -7.79 7.10 -3.26
C ILE A 140 -7.60 8.46 -2.56
N VAL A 141 -7.33 8.46 -1.25
CA VAL A 141 -7.04 9.71 -0.50
C VAL A 141 -5.86 10.46 -1.11
N CYS A 142 -4.84 9.74 -1.56
CA CYS A 142 -3.65 10.34 -2.18
C CYS A 142 -3.97 11.02 -3.53
N GLN A 143 -4.91 10.46 -4.30
CA GLN A 143 -5.21 10.90 -5.66
C GLN A 143 -6.22 12.04 -5.74
N VAL A 144 -7.18 12.09 -4.81
CA VAL A 144 -8.27 13.07 -4.86
C VAL A 144 -7.74 14.49 -4.66
N SER A 145 -8.16 15.39 -5.56
CA SER A 145 -7.99 16.83 -5.36
C SER A 145 -9.24 17.38 -4.70
N ILE A 146 -9.03 18.29 -3.76
CA ILE A 146 -10.11 18.97 -3.06
C ILE A 146 -10.75 20.03 -3.94
N GLU A 147 -12.08 20.00 -3.97
CA GLU A 147 -12.86 21.15 -4.34
C GLU A 147 -12.88 22.13 -3.15
N LYS A 148 -12.36 23.34 -3.35
CA LYS A 148 -12.51 24.41 -2.36
C LYS A 148 -13.99 24.81 -2.36
N ASP A 149 -14.71 24.44 -1.30
CA ASP A 149 -16.04 25.00 -1.04
C ASP A 149 -15.90 26.53 -1.04
N SER A 150 -16.43 27.18 -2.08
CA SER A 150 -16.43 28.63 -2.15
C SER A 150 -17.30 29.15 -1.00
N PRO A 151 -16.84 30.17 -0.23
CA PRO A 151 -17.65 30.70 0.85
C PRO A 151 -18.95 31.21 0.21
N LYS A 152 -20.09 30.64 0.62
CA LYS A 152 -21.41 31.18 0.32
C LYS A 152 -21.35 32.65 0.74
N LYS A 153 -21.36 33.56 -0.24
CA LYS A 153 -21.56 34.98 0.02
C LYS A 153 -22.91 35.10 0.69
N GLU A 154 -22.89 35.21 2.01
CA GLU A 154 -24.02 35.68 2.80
C GLU A 154 -24.36 37.06 2.23
N LYS A 155 -25.49 37.13 1.54
CA LYS A 155 -26.04 38.40 1.07
C LYS A 155 -26.40 39.17 2.34
N ALA A 156 -25.56 40.14 2.69
CA ALA A 156 -25.95 41.20 3.60
C ALA A 156 -27.00 42.04 2.86
N GLU A 157 -28.26 41.89 3.28
CA GLU A 157 -29.32 42.89 3.08
C GLU A 157 -29.07 44.12 3.94
#